data_AF-A0A0V0VGX7-F1
#
_entry.id   AF-A0A0V0VGX7-F1
#
_cell.length_a   1.000
_cell.length_b   1.000
_cell.length_c   1.000
_cell.angle_alpha   90.00
_cell.angle_beta   90.00
_cell.angle_gamma   90.00
#
_symmetry.space_group_name_H-M   'P 1'
#
loop_
_entity.id
_entity.type
_entity.pdbx_description
1 polymer ?
#
loop_
_entity_poly.entity_id
_entity_poly.type
_entity_poly.pdbx_seq_one_letter_code
_entity_poly.pdbx_strand_id
1 'polypeptide(L)'
;MLTWNPGLLLYFIFFFNNIRKSDSHFVKAGLCPLPAEKPSDQGISRCNWDEDCANAMKCCPTILGRQCMLPDPSRLICPDKSIADRTCLTNLDCPANRQCYQFVCCPGVPNGIKSGKCPVLVVPEGWKIVHDNKCQEDSDCPGSRKCCPTLLGKRCLIPI
;
A
#
# COMPACT_ATOMS: atom_id res chain seq x y z
N MET A 1 16.06 -52.27 -1.84
CA MET A 1 14.75 -52.09 -1.18
C MET A 1 14.93 -51.02 -0.12
N LEU A 2 14.57 -49.77 -0.42
CA LEU A 2 14.63 -48.68 0.56
C LEU A 2 13.33 -48.71 1.37
N THR A 3 13.47 -48.91 2.69
CA THR A 3 12.35 -49.03 3.62
C THR A 3 11.72 -47.65 3.84
N TRP A 4 10.44 -47.54 3.51
CA TRP A 4 9.61 -46.37 3.83
C TRP A 4 9.44 -46.28 5.35
N ASN A 5 9.88 -45.17 5.95
CA ASN A 5 9.67 -44.90 7.37
C ASN A 5 8.49 -43.92 7.54
N PRO A 6 7.28 -44.39 7.91
CA PRO A 6 6.07 -43.56 7.98
C PRO A 6 6.11 -42.50 9.08
N GLY A 7 7.04 -42.58 10.04
CA GLY A 7 7.18 -41.59 11.12
C GLY A 7 7.72 -40.23 10.67
N LEU A 8 8.55 -40.20 9.62
CA LEU A 8 9.12 -38.95 9.07
C LEU A 8 8.08 -38.12 8.31
N LEU A 9 7.12 -38.77 7.65
CA LEU A 9 6.04 -38.12 6.92
C LEU A 9 5.05 -37.40 7.88
N LEU A 10 4.74 -38.02 9.02
CA LEU A 10 3.91 -37.38 10.06
C LEU A 10 4.62 -36.19 10.71
N TYR A 11 5.93 -36.28 10.96
CA TYR A 11 6.71 -35.16 11.50
C TYR A 11 6.71 -33.95 10.54
N PHE A 12 6.85 -34.19 9.24
CA PHE A 12 6.75 -33.13 8.23
C PHE A 12 5.34 -32.49 8.18
N ILE A 13 4.26 -33.28 8.30
CA ILE A 13 2.89 -32.73 8.30
C ILE A 13 2.63 -31.86 9.55
N PHE A 14 3.12 -32.26 10.73
CA PHE A 14 2.98 -31.45 11.96
C PHE A 14 3.84 -30.16 11.94
N PHE A 15 5.02 -30.19 11.33
CA PHE A 15 5.86 -29.00 11.17
C PHE A 15 5.31 -28.02 10.11
N PHE A 16 4.71 -28.49 9.01
CA PHE A 16 4.10 -27.60 8.02
C PHE A 16 2.76 -27.01 8.48
N ASN A 17 1.99 -27.69 9.33
CA ASN A 17 0.74 -27.15 9.89
C ASN A 17 0.96 -26.01 10.90
N ASN A 18 2.20 -25.77 11.34
CA ASN A 18 2.56 -24.68 12.26
C ASN A 18 3.15 -23.44 11.56
N ILE A 19 3.25 -23.43 10.22
CA ILE A 19 3.74 -22.27 9.47
C ILE A 19 2.57 -21.58 8.78
N ARG A 20 2.18 -20.42 9.33
CA ARG A 20 1.19 -19.45 8.86
C ARG A 20 -0.27 -19.69 9.26
N LYS A 21 -0.53 -19.56 10.56
CA LYS A 21 -1.68 -18.75 10.99
C LYS A 21 -1.19 -17.71 11.98
N SER A 22 -0.42 -16.74 11.48
CA SER A 22 -0.33 -15.45 12.16
C SER A 22 -1.75 -14.92 12.13
N ASP A 23 -2.37 -14.79 13.29
CA ASP A 23 -3.65 -14.12 13.47
C ASP A 23 -3.51 -12.73 12.83
N SER A 24 -4.01 -12.56 11.60
CA SER A 24 -3.78 -11.34 10.83
C SER A 24 -4.81 -10.31 11.25
N HIS A 25 -4.68 -9.82 12.48
CA HIS A 25 -5.50 -8.73 12.99
C HIS A 25 -5.58 -7.61 11.95
N PHE A 26 -6.78 -7.06 11.77
CA PHE A 26 -7.01 -6.05 10.75
C PHE A 26 -6.22 -4.77 11.09
N VAL A 27 -5.17 -4.50 10.32
CA VAL A 27 -4.38 -3.28 10.48
C VAL A 27 -5.05 -2.13 9.73
N LYS A 28 -5.61 -1.16 10.47
CA LYS A 28 -6.30 0.01 9.91
C LYS A 28 -5.33 0.88 9.11
N ALA A 29 -5.87 1.66 8.17
CA ALA A 29 -5.09 2.53 7.31
C ALA A 29 -4.27 3.58 8.08
N GLY A 30 -3.13 3.95 7.49
CA GLY A 30 -2.22 4.96 8.01
C GLY A 30 -1.18 4.41 9.00
N LEU A 31 -0.12 5.19 9.24
CA LEU A 31 0.94 4.82 10.17
C LEU A 31 0.76 5.54 11.52
N CYS A 32 1.23 4.89 12.58
CA CYS A 32 1.29 5.53 13.89
C CYS A 32 2.27 6.71 13.88
N PRO A 33 1.97 7.79 14.61
CA PRO A 33 2.96 8.81 14.89
C PRO A 33 4.14 8.19 15.65
N LEU A 34 5.36 8.61 15.32
CA LEU A 34 6.56 8.11 15.98
C LEU A 34 6.75 8.85 17.31
N PRO A 35 6.92 8.13 18.44
CA PRO A 35 7.28 8.77 19.71
C PRO A 35 8.69 9.36 19.63
N ALA A 36 8.90 10.47 20.33
CA ALA A 36 10.21 11.14 20.39
C ALA A 36 11.28 10.31 21.15
N GLU A 37 10.83 9.43 22.03
CA GLU A 37 11.68 8.61 22.89
C GLU A 37 11.24 7.14 22.86
N LYS A 38 12.07 6.27 23.44
CA LYS A 38 11.78 4.84 23.55
C LYS A 38 10.61 4.60 24.53
N PRO A 39 9.79 3.55 24.30
CA PRO A 39 8.77 3.14 25.26
C PRO A 39 9.37 2.81 26.63
N SER A 40 8.69 3.27 27.71
CA SER A 40 9.01 2.88 29.08
C SER A 40 8.48 1.48 29.38
N ASP A 41 9.27 0.69 30.10
CA ASP A 41 8.88 -0.65 30.60
C ASP A 41 7.77 -0.58 31.66
N GLN A 42 7.52 0.60 32.24
CA GLN A 42 6.43 0.85 33.19
C GLN A 42 5.15 1.39 32.51
N GLY A 43 5.14 1.44 31.18
CA GLY A 43 3.99 1.92 30.41
C GLY A 43 2.76 1.03 30.57
N ILE A 44 1.58 1.64 30.57
CA ILE A 44 0.29 0.94 30.65
C ILE A 44 -0.35 0.97 29.26
N SER A 45 -0.49 -0.21 28.64
CA SER A 45 -1.14 -0.35 27.34
C SER A 45 -2.65 -0.41 27.49
N ARG A 46 -3.36 0.47 26.77
CA ARG A 46 -4.84 0.56 26.75
C ARG A 46 -5.47 -0.15 25.57
N CYS A 47 -4.64 -0.61 24.63
CA CYS A 47 -5.03 -1.40 23.47
C CYS A 47 -3.89 -2.37 23.14
N ASN A 48 -4.23 -3.45 22.43
CA ASN A 48 -3.30 -4.41 21.87
C ASN A 48 -3.28 -4.32 20.34
N TRP A 49 -4.44 -4.09 19.73
CA TRP A 49 -4.62 -4.07 18.28
C TRP A 49 -5.47 -2.90 17.82
N ASP A 50 -5.40 -2.57 16.53
CA ASP A 50 -6.18 -1.48 15.95
C ASP A 50 -7.69 -1.66 16.16
N GLU A 51 -8.18 -2.90 16.20
CA GLU A 51 -9.60 -3.22 16.42
C GLU A 51 -10.11 -2.87 17.82
N ASP A 52 -9.23 -2.76 18.83
CA ASP A 52 -9.59 -2.28 20.17
C ASP A 52 -9.96 -0.78 20.15
N CYS A 53 -9.55 -0.07 19.10
CA CYS A 53 -9.75 1.35 18.96
C CYS A 53 -11.01 1.64 18.12
N ALA A 54 -11.77 2.67 18.49
CA ALA A 54 -12.93 3.08 17.71
C ALA A 54 -12.53 3.77 16.40
N ASN A 55 -13.39 3.69 15.39
CA ASN A 55 -13.25 4.41 14.11
C ASN A 55 -11.88 4.15 13.45
N ALA A 56 -11.30 5.19 12.82
CA ALA A 56 -10.01 5.15 12.15
C ALA A 56 -8.79 5.17 13.10
N MET A 57 -8.99 5.13 14.43
CA MET A 57 -7.88 5.16 15.38
C MET A 57 -7.10 3.84 15.36
N LYS A 58 -5.78 3.97 15.46
CA LYS A 58 -4.83 2.86 15.53
C LYS A 58 -4.29 2.69 16.94
N CYS A 59 -3.92 1.47 17.30
CA CYS A 59 -3.25 1.19 18.56
C CYS A 59 -1.76 1.47 18.43
N CYS A 60 -1.33 2.64 18.89
CA CYS A 60 0.02 3.15 18.64
C CYS A 60 0.90 3.10 19.89
N PRO A 61 2.20 2.79 19.74
CA PRO A 61 3.14 2.86 20.84
C PRO A 61 3.40 4.31 21.24
N THR A 62 3.41 4.57 22.55
CA THR A 62 3.84 5.83 23.15
C THR A 62 4.93 5.55 24.18
N ILE A 63 5.52 6.61 24.74
CA ILE A 63 6.47 6.49 25.85
C ILE A 63 5.85 5.85 27.11
N LEU A 64 4.52 5.93 27.29
CA LEU A 64 3.79 5.41 28.45
C LEU A 64 2.95 4.16 28.13
N GLY A 65 3.29 3.41 27.09
CA GLY A 65 2.55 2.23 26.63
C GLY A 65 1.71 2.49 25.38
N ARG A 66 0.88 1.53 24.97
CA ARG A 66 0.05 1.69 23.76
C ARG A 66 -1.26 2.44 24.01
N GLN A 67 -1.64 3.32 23.10
CA GLN A 67 -2.90 4.07 23.16
C GLN A 67 -3.51 4.25 21.76
N CYS A 68 -4.84 4.34 21.71
CA CYS A 68 -5.57 4.67 20.50
C CYS A 68 -5.28 6.11 20.07
N MET A 69 -4.74 6.27 18.85
CA MET A 69 -4.39 7.56 18.27
C MET A 69 -4.86 7.64 16.82
N LEU A 70 -5.09 8.85 16.32
CA LEU A 70 -5.29 9.05 14.89
C LEU A 70 -3.98 8.73 14.15
N PRO A 71 -4.06 8.09 12.97
CA PRO A 71 -2.89 7.87 12.13
C PRO A 71 -2.32 9.20 11.63
N ASP A 72 -1.06 9.17 11.21
CA ASP A 72 -0.43 10.29 10.51
C ASP A 72 -1.24 10.65 9.25
N PRO A 73 -1.83 11.86 9.18
CA PRO A 73 -2.71 12.25 8.08
C PRO A 73 -1.99 12.31 6.73
N SER A 74 -0.65 12.48 6.73
CA SER A 74 0.14 12.49 5.50
C SER A 74 0.34 11.11 4.89
N ARG A 75 0.09 10.04 5.66
CA ARG A 75 0.35 8.64 5.26
C ARG A 75 -0.93 7.82 5.12
N LEU A 76 -2.06 8.48 4.92
CA LEU A 76 -3.38 7.88 4.71
C LEU A 76 -3.90 8.09 3.27
N ILE A 77 -3.29 9.02 2.51
CA ILE A 77 -3.83 9.49 1.24
C ILE A 77 -3.12 8.80 0.08
N CYS A 78 -3.91 8.22 -0.82
CA CYS A 78 -3.43 7.60 -2.04
C CYS A 78 -3.06 8.64 -3.11
N PRO A 79 -2.30 8.26 -4.17
CA PRO A 79 -1.92 9.19 -5.23
C PRO A 79 -3.11 9.85 -5.94
N ASP A 80 -4.23 9.13 -6.03
CA ASP A 80 -5.50 9.58 -6.60
C ASP A 80 -6.34 10.42 -5.62
N LYS A 81 -5.79 10.77 -4.45
CA LYS A 81 -6.42 11.47 -3.34
C LYS A 81 -7.53 10.69 -2.63
N SER A 82 -7.70 9.41 -2.96
CA SER A 82 -8.57 8.52 -2.19
C SER A 82 -7.98 8.23 -0.80
N ILE A 83 -8.84 7.89 0.16
CA ILE A 83 -8.42 7.48 1.50
C ILE A 83 -8.10 5.98 1.46
N ALA A 84 -6.94 5.60 1.96
CA ALA A 84 -6.53 4.21 2.03
C ALA A 84 -7.40 3.40 3.00
N ASP A 85 -7.57 2.11 2.69
CA ASP A 85 -8.42 1.19 3.45
C ASP A 85 -7.67 0.48 4.58
N ARG A 86 -6.42 0.08 4.32
CA ARG A 86 -5.54 -0.58 5.29
C ARG A 86 -4.07 -0.33 5.02
N THR A 87 -3.20 -0.63 5.99
CA THR A 87 -1.75 -0.64 5.76
C THR A 87 -1.27 -1.96 5.15
N CYS A 88 -0.13 -1.92 4.48
CA CYS A 88 0.52 -3.06 3.84
C CYS A 88 2.04 -2.97 3.92
N LEU A 89 2.70 -4.12 3.83
CA LEU A 89 4.14 -4.23 3.55
C LEU A 89 4.38 -4.63 2.10
N THR A 90 3.47 -5.44 1.54
CA THR A 90 3.52 -5.97 0.19
C THR A 90 2.14 -5.94 -0.46
N ASN A 91 2.08 -6.11 -1.79
CA ASN A 91 0.81 -6.20 -2.53
C ASN A 91 -0.09 -7.35 -2.05
N LEU A 92 0.48 -8.39 -1.45
CA LEU A 92 -0.28 -9.54 -0.94
C LEU A 92 -1.09 -9.22 0.31
N ASP A 93 -0.74 -8.15 1.02
CA ASP A 93 -1.47 -7.70 2.21
C ASP A 93 -2.74 -6.93 1.82
N CYS A 94 -2.86 -6.55 0.55
CA CYS A 94 -3.98 -5.79 0.06
C CYS A 94 -5.10 -6.69 -0.48
N PRO A 95 -6.37 -6.29 -0.30
CA PRO A 95 -7.50 -6.98 -0.93
C PRO A 95 -7.41 -6.91 -2.45
N ALA A 96 -8.18 -7.76 -3.14
CA ALA A 96 -8.19 -7.83 -4.60
C ALA A 96 -8.36 -6.44 -5.25
N ASN A 97 -7.67 -6.21 -6.37
CA ASN A 97 -7.64 -4.93 -7.10
C ASN A 97 -7.06 -3.75 -6.32
N ARG A 98 -6.25 -4.00 -5.28
CA ARG A 98 -5.47 -2.97 -4.57
C ARG A 98 -3.99 -3.28 -4.61
N GLN A 99 -3.18 -2.22 -4.51
CA GLN A 99 -1.73 -2.31 -4.51
C GLN A 99 -1.16 -1.59 -3.30
N CYS A 100 -0.02 -2.08 -2.82
CA CYS A 100 0.68 -1.48 -1.71
C CYS A 100 1.50 -0.28 -2.19
N TYR A 101 1.03 0.92 -1.85
CA TYR A 101 1.70 2.17 -2.16
C TYR A 101 2.10 2.86 -0.85
N GLN A 102 3.39 3.08 -0.66
CA GLN A 102 3.93 3.81 0.51
C GLN A 102 3.31 3.33 1.84
N PHE A 103 3.27 2.01 2.04
CA PHE A 103 2.73 1.32 3.22
C PHE A 103 1.21 1.33 3.41
N VAL A 104 0.45 1.79 2.41
CA VAL A 104 -1.02 1.73 2.42
C VAL A 104 -1.60 1.08 1.16
N CYS A 105 -2.71 0.36 1.33
CA CYS A 105 -3.43 -0.25 0.23
C CYS A 105 -4.25 0.80 -0.50
N CYS A 106 -3.79 1.15 -1.70
CA CYS A 106 -4.47 2.06 -2.60
C CYS A 106 -5.21 1.30 -3.69
N PRO A 107 -6.26 1.90 -4.29
CA PRO A 107 -6.87 1.35 -5.49
C PRO A 107 -5.78 0.99 -6.50
N GLY A 108 -5.69 -0.29 -6.82
CA GLY A 108 -4.80 -0.79 -7.84
C GLY A 108 -5.36 -0.31 -9.17
N VAL A 109 -4.49 0.06 -10.07
CA VAL A 109 -4.91 0.56 -11.38
C VAL A 109 -5.42 -0.62 -12.20
N PRO A 110 -6.73 -0.77 -12.48
CA PRO A 110 -7.20 -1.85 -13.33
C PRO A 110 -6.65 -1.60 -14.74
N ASN A 111 -5.88 -2.55 -15.27
CA ASN A 111 -5.24 -2.45 -16.59
C ASN A 111 -4.31 -1.23 -16.79
N GLY A 112 -3.76 -0.64 -15.72
CA GLY A 112 -2.87 0.50 -15.87
C GLY A 112 -3.54 1.81 -16.30
N ILE A 113 -4.87 1.94 -16.20
CA ILE A 113 -5.64 3.17 -16.43
C ILE A 113 -5.86 3.98 -15.13
N LYS A 114 -5.19 5.13 -15.00
CA LYS A 114 -5.34 6.01 -13.81
C LYS A 114 -6.51 6.99 -13.94
N SER A 115 -7.05 7.43 -12.80
CA SER A 115 -8.14 8.41 -12.70
C SER A 115 -7.79 9.77 -13.34
N GLY A 116 -8.82 10.47 -13.81
CA GLY A 116 -8.71 11.78 -14.47
C GLY A 116 -8.38 11.69 -15.97
N LYS A 117 -8.33 12.85 -16.65
CA LYS A 117 -8.08 12.92 -18.10
C LYS A 117 -6.76 13.61 -18.41
N CYS A 118 -6.18 13.29 -19.56
CA CYS A 118 -5.03 14.03 -20.05
C CYS A 118 -5.44 15.48 -20.38
N PRO A 119 -4.58 16.47 -20.10
CA PRO A 119 -4.75 17.81 -20.63
C PRO A 119 -4.89 17.78 -22.16
N VAL A 120 -5.72 18.68 -22.70
CA VAL A 120 -5.90 18.79 -24.15
C VAL A 120 -4.58 19.23 -24.79
N LEU A 121 -4.08 18.44 -25.73
CA LEU A 121 -2.93 18.81 -26.55
C LEU A 121 -3.43 19.63 -27.75
N VAL A 122 -2.99 20.89 -27.83
CA VAL A 122 -3.14 21.72 -29.03
C VAL A 122 -1.88 21.56 -29.87
N VAL A 123 -2.03 21.05 -31.09
CA VAL A 123 -0.91 20.85 -32.04
C VAL A 123 -0.94 21.98 -33.07
N PRO A 124 0.11 22.82 -33.16
CA PRO A 124 0.20 23.83 -34.20
C PRO A 124 0.18 23.21 -35.60
N GLU A 125 -0.37 23.93 -36.57
CA GLU A 125 -0.41 23.48 -37.96
C GLU A 125 1.01 23.22 -38.49
N GLY A 126 1.19 22.07 -39.16
CA GLY A 126 2.51 21.63 -39.65
C GLY A 126 3.43 20.98 -38.60
N TRP A 127 3.05 20.94 -37.32
CA TRP A 127 3.88 20.31 -36.28
C TRP A 127 3.76 18.79 -36.29
N LYS A 128 4.91 18.09 -36.32
CA LYS A 128 4.99 16.63 -36.18
C LYS A 128 5.63 16.28 -34.84
N ILE A 129 5.03 15.32 -34.14
CA ILE A 129 5.60 14.78 -32.91
C ILE A 129 6.64 13.73 -33.31
N VAL A 130 7.92 14.10 -33.27
CA VAL A 130 9.05 13.23 -33.69
C VAL A 130 9.85 12.70 -32.50
N HIS A 131 9.55 13.18 -31.29
CA HIS A 131 10.27 12.82 -30.08
C HIS A 131 9.81 11.48 -29.53
N ASP A 132 10.76 10.73 -28.95
CA ASP A 132 10.47 9.45 -28.31
C ASP A 132 9.48 9.58 -27.15
N ASN A 133 8.62 8.57 -27.05
CA ASN A 133 7.75 8.38 -25.91
C ASN A 133 8.58 8.02 -24.66
N LYS A 134 8.30 8.68 -23.54
CA LYS A 134 8.90 8.35 -22.22
C LYS A 134 7.98 7.50 -21.35
N CYS A 135 6.78 7.18 -21.84
CA CYS A 135 5.81 6.25 -21.27
C CYS A 135 4.92 5.70 -22.40
N GLN A 136 4.29 4.55 -22.20
CA GLN A 136 3.32 3.95 -23.11
C GLN A 136 1.91 3.93 -22.51
N GLU A 137 1.79 3.60 -21.23
CA GLU A 137 0.56 3.48 -20.45
C GLU A 137 0.65 4.23 -19.11
N ASP A 138 -0.47 4.46 -18.41
CA ASP A 138 -0.40 5.26 -17.17
C ASP A 138 0.40 4.55 -16.08
N SER A 139 0.47 3.21 -16.08
CA SER A 139 1.30 2.40 -15.17
C SER A 139 2.78 2.75 -15.24
N ASP A 140 3.29 3.18 -16.39
CA ASP A 140 4.69 3.60 -16.56
C ASP A 140 4.99 4.90 -15.79
N CYS A 141 3.96 5.65 -15.44
CA CYS A 141 4.09 6.93 -14.77
C CYS A 141 4.06 6.78 -13.24
N PRO A 142 4.81 7.60 -12.48
CA PRO A 142 4.76 7.56 -11.03
C PRO A 142 3.51 8.24 -10.46
N GLY A 143 3.04 7.76 -9.30
CA GLY A 143 1.91 8.34 -8.57
C GLY A 143 0.64 8.39 -9.42
N SER A 144 -0.09 9.51 -9.35
CA SER A 144 -1.34 9.73 -10.11
C SER A 144 -1.13 10.25 -11.53
N ARG A 145 0.11 10.39 -12.01
CA ARG A 145 0.38 10.92 -13.34
C ARG A 145 -0.07 9.94 -14.44
N LYS A 146 -0.74 10.45 -15.46
CA LYS A 146 -1.16 9.70 -16.66
C LYS A 146 -0.13 9.83 -17.78
N CYS A 147 -0.06 8.83 -18.64
CA CYS A 147 0.77 8.86 -19.83
C CYS A 147 0.04 9.59 -20.96
N CYS A 148 0.38 10.87 -21.16
CA CYS A 148 -0.36 11.79 -22.00
C CYS A 148 0.43 12.22 -23.24
N PRO A 149 -0.21 12.46 -24.39
CA PRO A 149 0.45 13.00 -25.56
C PRO A 149 0.91 14.45 -25.31
N THR A 150 2.12 14.78 -25.77
CA THR A 150 2.66 16.16 -25.77
C THR A 150 3.35 16.45 -27.12
N LEU A 151 3.72 17.71 -27.36
CA LEU A 151 4.54 18.07 -28.54
C LEU A 151 5.92 17.36 -28.56
N LEU A 152 6.34 16.80 -27.41
CA LEU A 152 7.59 16.07 -27.21
C LEU A 152 7.39 14.55 -27.04
N GLY A 153 6.33 13.98 -27.61
CA GLY A 153 5.97 12.56 -27.44
C GLY A 153 5.13 12.34 -26.17
N LYS A 154 4.86 11.08 -25.82
CA LYS A 154 4.11 10.75 -24.59
C LYS A 154 4.93 11.04 -23.33
N ARG A 155 4.34 11.73 -22.35
CA ARG A 155 4.96 12.12 -21.06
C ARG A 155 4.00 11.92 -19.89
N CYS A 156 4.56 11.75 -18.71
CA CYS A 156 3.79 11.63 -17.47
C CYS A 156 3.32 13.00 -16.97
N LEU A 157 2.03 13.28 -17.12
CA LEU A 157 1.40 14.54 -16.72
C LEU A 157 0.42 14.33 -15.56
N ILE A 158 0.21 15.39 -14.77
CA ILE A 158 -0.86 15.40 -13.76
C ILE A 158 -2.20 15.49 -14.51
N PRO A 159 -3.15 14.59 -14.24
CA PRO A 159 -4.46 14.61 -14.90
C PRO A 159 -5.34 15.77 -14.43
N ILE A 160 -6.26 16.19 -15.31
CA ILE A 160 -7.33 17.17 -15.01
C ILE A 160 -8.67 16.48 -14.74
#